data_AF-A0A0B8Q2T7-F1
#
_entry.id   AF-A0A0B8Q2T7-F1
#
_cell.length_a   1.000
_cell.length_b   1.000
_cell.length_c   1.000
_cell.angle_alpha   90.00
_cell.angle_beta   90.00
_cell.angle_gamma   90.00
#
_symmetry.space_group_name_H-M   'P 1'
#
loop_
_entity.id
_entity.type
_entity.pdbx_description
1 polymer ?
#
loop_
_entity_poly.entity_id
_entity_poly.type
_entity_poly.pdbx_seq_one_letter_code
_entity_poly.pdbx_strand_id
1 'polypeptide(L)'
;MLASIVGSGMSLFDLSQGMTLYPQELVNVRFSGDTNPMELDIVKQAVIDAETELADKGRVLLRKSGTEPLIRVMVEGEDGELVLAWRIESPMWLKKNC
;
A
#
# COMPACT_ATOMS: atom_id res chain seq x y z
N MET A 1 14.74 -19.76 -3.35
CA MET A 1 14.52 -19.01 -4.61
C MET A 1 15.54 -19.38 -5.68
N LEU A 2 16.85 -19.16 -5.50
CA LEU A 2 17.84 -19.48 -6.55
C LEU A 2 17.87 -20.96 -6.96
N ALA A 3 17.77 -21.89 -6.00
CA ALA A 3 17.68 -23.33 -6.30
C ALA A 3 16.46 -23.69 -7.17
N SER A 4 15.35 -22.98 -7.04
CA SER A 4 14.14 -23.18 -7.85
C SER A 4 14.31 -22.67 -9.28
N ILE A 5 15.06 -21.56 -9.46
CA ILE A 5 15.39 -21.00 -10.78
C ILE A 5 16.40 -21.91 -11.50
N VAL A 6 17.42 -22.39 -10.79
CA VAL A 6 18.40 -23.34 -11.35
C VAL A 6 17.72 -24.69 -11.69
N GLY A 7 16.82 -25.16 -10.83
CA GLY A 7 16.08 -26.40 -11.03
C GLY A 7 15.03 -26.35 -12.14
N SER A 8 14.50 -25.17 -12.49
CA SER A 8 13.55 -25.03 -13.60
C SER A 8 14.22 -24.98 -14.98
N GLY A 9 15.55 -24.75 -15.03
CA GLY A 9 16.31 -24.61 -16.28
C GLY A 9 15.93 -23.38 -17.11
N MET A 10 15.11 -22.46 -16.55
CA MET A 10 14.61 -21.25 -17.21
C MET A 10 15.29 -20.02 -16.62
N SER A 11 15.35 -18.93 -17.39
CA SER A 11 15.86 -17.66 -16.88
C SER A 11 14.85 -17.02 -15.91
N LEU A 12 15.33 -16.13 -15.04
CA LEU A 12 14.44 -15.33 -14.19
C LEU A 12 13.43 -14.52 -15.02
N PHE A 13 13.86 -14.04 -16.20
CA PHE A 13 13.00 -13.31 -17.12
C PHE A 13 11.82 -14.19 -17.58
N ASP A 14 12.07 -15.42 -18.01
CA ASP A 14 11.04 -16.36 -18.47
C ASP A 14 10.04 -16.70 -17.36
N LEU A 15 10.55 -16.94 -16.15
CA LEU A 15 9.72 -17.24 -14.99
C LEU A 15 8.82 -16.06 -14.58
N SER A 16 9.25 -14.83 -14.86
CA SER A 16 8.49 -13.62 -14.52
C SER A 16 7.38 -13.27 -15.52
N GLN A 17 7.37 -13.86 -16.73
CA GLN A 17 6.41 -13.52 -17.79
C GLN A 17 4.95 -13.89 -17.43
N GLY A 18 4.73 -14.83 -16.52
CA GLY A 18 3.38 -15.24 -16.09
C GLY A 18 2.73 -14.31 -15.06
N MET A 19 3.41 -13.24 -14.65
CA MET A 19 2.95 -12.33 -13.59
C MET A 19 2.80 -10.91 -14.12
N THR A 20 1.57 -10.38 -14.08
CA THR A 20 1.31 -8.97 -14.35
C THR A 20 1.48 -8.18 -13.05
N LEU A 21 2.40 -7.22 -13.05
CA LEU A 21 2.56 -6.30 -11.93
C LEU A 21 1.52 -5.18 -12.06
N TYR A 22 0.73 -4.99 -11.02
CA TYR A 22 -0.14 -3.82 -10.92
C TYR A 22 0.62 -2.63 -10.35
N PRO A 23 0.27 -1.41 -10.78
CA PRO A 23 0.68 -0.19 -10.11
C PRO A 23 0.46 -0.30 -8.60
N GLN A 24 1.50 0.03 -7.85
CA GLN A 24 1.49 0.02 -6.39
C GLN A 24 2.29 1.21 -5.87
N GLU A 25 1.71 1.93 -4.92
CA GLU A 25 2.34 3.05 -4.24
C GLU A 25 2.39 2.79 -2.74
N LEU A 26 3.55 3.04 -2.16
CA LEU A 26 3.80 2.89 -0.73
C LEU A 26 4.12 4.26 -0.11
N VAL A 27 3.25 4.71 0.78
CA VAL A 27 3.37 5.98 1.48
C VAL A 27 3.67 5.72 2.94
N ASN A 28 4.75 6.33 3.43
CA ASN A 28 5.11 6.30 4.84
C ASN A 28 4.64 7.60 5.51
N VAL A 29 3.72 7.50 6.46
CA VAL A 29 3.24 8.65 7.23
C VAL A 29 3.70 8.55 8.67
N ARG A 30 4.47 9.54 9.12
CA ARG A 30 4.84 9.66 10.54
C ARG A 30 3.66 10.24 11.31
N PHE A 31 3.41 9.68 12.48
CA PHE A 31 2.44 10.21 13.44
C PHE A 31 3.16 10.57 14.74
N SER A 32 2.57 11.45 15.53
CA SER A 32 3.15 11.94 16.79
C SER A 32 2.28 11.49 17.97
N GLY A 33 2.88 10.95 19.03
CA GLY A 33 2.17 10.52 20.23
C GLY A 33 2.10 9.00 20.43
N ASP A 34 1.54 8.59 21.57
CA ASP A 34 1.44 7.18 22.00
C ASP A 34 0.13 6.51 21.56
N THR A 35 -0.79 7.29 20.98
CA THR A 35 -2.10 6.81 20.52
C THR A 35 -1.91 5.93 19.28
N ASN A 36 -2.59 4.79 19.23
CA ASN A 36 -2.58 3.94 18.04
C ASN A 36 -3.42 4.63 16.94
N PRO A 37 -2.81 5.16 15.87
CA PRO A 37 -3.56 5.89 14.85
C PRO A 37 -4.56 5.00 14.11
N MET A 38 -4.34 3.68 14.07
CA MET A 38 -5.31 2.75 13.46
C MET A 38 -6.63 2.63 14.24
N GLU A 39 -6.65 3.04 15.52
CA GLU A 39 -7.88 3.03 16.31
C GLU A 39 -8.74 4.29 16.11
N LEU A 40 -8.18 5.33 15.51
CA LEU A 40 -8.89 6.58 15.29
C LEU A 40 -10.00 6.36 14.26
N ASP A 41 -11.24 6.73 14.59
CA ASP A 41 -12.40 6.54 13.71
C ASP A 41 -12.24 7.26 12.37
N ILE A 42 -11.56 8.41 12.38
CA ILE A 42 -11.13 9.16 11.19
C ILE A 42 -10.23 8.34 10.25
N VAL A 43 -9.34 7.50 10.79
CA VAL A 43 -8.47 6.62 10.00
C VAL A 43 -9.30 5.50 9.41
N LYS A 44 -10.17 4.87 10.21
CA LYS A 44 -11.10 3.83 9.73
C LYS A 44 -12.01 4.36 8.60
N GLN A 45 -12.54 5.57 8.73
CA GLN A 45 -13.39 6.18 7.72
C GLN A 45 -12.64 6.47 6.42
N ALA A 46 -11.44 7.04 6.50
CA ALA A 46 -10.63 7.32 5.32
C ALA A 46 -10.25 6.04 4.55
N VAL A 47 -10.05 4.92 5.26
CA VAL A 47 -9.81 3.62 4.63
C VAL A 47 -11.04 3.13 3.88
N ILE A 48 -12.23 3.26 4.48
CA ILE A 48 -13.50 2.90 3.82
C ILE A 48 -13.73 3.76 2.58
N ASP A 49 -13.47 5.06 2.66
CA ASP A 49 -13.61 5.97 1.52
C ASP A 49 -12.64 5.57 0.38
N ALA A 50 -11.40 5.23 0.73
CA ALA A 50 -10.39 4.75 -0.21
C ALA A 50 -10.77 3.41 -0.87
N GLU A 51 -11.23 2.45 -0.07
CA GLU A 51 -11.72 1.15 -0.56
C GLU A 51 -12.94 1.33 -1.47
N THR A 52 -13.81 2.30 -1.18
CA THR A 52 -14.97 2.62 -2.02
C THR A 52 -14.54 3.21 -3.37
N GLU A 53 -13.54 4.09 -3.38
CA GLU A 53 -13.01 4.71 -4.59
C GLU A 53 -12.25 3.72 -5.48
N LEU A 54 -11.49 2.81 -4.87
CA LEU A 54 -10.76 1.75 -5.57
C LEU A 54 -11.65 0.58 -5.97
N ALA A 55 -12.81 0.41 -5.32
CA ALA A 55 -13.79 -0.65 -5.55
C ALA A 55 -13.12 -2.04 -5.72
N ASP A 56 -13.55 -2.83 -6.71
CA ASP A 56 -12.96 -4.14 -7.01
C ASP A 56 -11.67 -4.06 -7.84
N LYS A 57 -11.18 -2.86 -8.14
CA LYS A 57 -10.03 -2.63 -9.04
C LYS A 57 -8.75 -2.30 -8.31
N GLY A 58 -8.77 -2.31 -6.98
CA GLY A 58 -7.60 -2.06 -6.16
C GLY A 58 -7.80 -2.48 -4.72
N ARG A 59 -6.74 -2.32 -3.91
CA ARG A 59 -6.78 -2.55 -2.48
C ARG A 59 -5.90 -1.55 -1.75
N VAL A 60 -6.31 -1.21 -0.54
CA VAL A 60 -5.52 -0.42 0.40
C VAL A 60 -5.10 -1.29 1.56
N LEU A 61 -3.83 -1.25 1.93
CA LEU A 61 -3.29 -1.93 3.09
C LEU A 61 -2.63 -0.93 4.02
N LEU A 62 -3.14 -0.84 5.25
CA LEU A 62 -2.54 -0.05 6.31
C LEU A 62 -1.82 -0.95 7.29
N ARG A 63 -0.58 -0.59 7.58
CA ARG A 63 0.23 -1.30 8.57
C ARG A 63 0.97 -0.30 9.45
N LYS A 64 0.78 -0.42 10.76
CA LYS A 64 1.64 0.25 11.74
C LYS A 64 3.04 -0.37 11.72
N SER A 65 4.07 0.47 11.72
CA SER A 65 5.44 0.02 11.95
C SER A 65 5.62 -0.43 13.40
N GLY A 66 6.26 -1.59 13.60
CA GLY A 66 6.51 -2.13 14.93
C GLY A 66 7.66 -1.47 15.67
N THR A 67 8.54 -0.76 14.95
CA THR A 67 9.80 -0.21 15.50
C THR A 67 9.91 1.30 15.36
N GLU A 68 9.03 1.94 14.59
CA GLU A 68 9.07 3.37 14.30
C GLU A 68 7.66 3.97 14.40
N PRO A 69 7.51 5.26 14.78
CA PRO A 69 6.22 5.94 14.83
C PRO A 69 5.76 6.33 13.41
N LEU A 70 5.54 5.32 12.56
CA LEU A 70 5.05 5.49 11.20
C LEU A 70 4.01 4.44 10.84
N ILE A 71 3.06 4.87 10.00
CA ILE A 71 2.08 4.02 9.32
C ILE A 71 2.54 3.88 7.87
N ARG A 72 2.48 2.66 7.37
CA ARG A 72 2.68 2.35 5.96
C ARG A 72 1.31 2.20 5.34
N VAL A 73 1.01 3.05 4.36
CA VAL A 73 -0.18 2.97 3.54
C VAL A 73 0.26 2.47 2.18
N MET A 74 -0.21 1.30 1.77
CA MET A 74 0.07 0.72 0.48
C MET A 74 -1.23 0.70 -0.32
N VAL A 75 -1.22 1.32 -1.49
CA VAL A 75 -2.34 1.29 -2.43
C VAL A 75 -1.86 0.56 -3.67
N GLU A 76 -2.63 -0.41 -4.15
CA GLU A 76 -2.41 -1.04 -5.44
C GLU A 76 -3.71 -1.17 -6.20
N GLY A 77 -3.64 -1.19 -7.52
CA GLY A 77 -4.83 -1.31 -8.37
C GLY A 77 -4.50 -1.29 -9.85
N GLU A 78 -5.50 -1.62 -10.68
CA GLU A 78 -5.36 -1.70 -12.14
C GLU A 78 -5.10 -0.32 -12.77
N ASP A 79 -5.68 0.74 -12.20
CA ASP A 79 -5.53 2.12 -12.69
C ASP A 79 -4.31 2.79 -12.04
N GLY A 80 -3.25 2.95 -12.84
CA GLY A 80 -2.02 3.57 -12.38
C GLY A 80 -2.16 5.06 -12.05
N GLU A 81 -3.04 5.81 -12.72
CA GLU A 81 -3.24 7.23 -12.41
C GLU A 81 -3.96 7.38 -11.07
N LEU A 82 -4.97 6.55 -10.83
CA LEU A 82 -5.67 6.50 -9.53
C LEU A 82 -4.69 6.12 -8.41
N VAL A 83 -3.91 5.05 -8.57
CA VAL A 83 -2.94 4.60 -7.57
C VAL A 83 -1.87 5.68 -7.30
N LEU A 84 -1.42 6.40 -8.34
CA LEU A 84 -0.46 7.50 -8.19
C LEU A 84 -1.06 8.73 -7.49
N ALA A 85 -2.34 9.04 -7.69
CA ALA A 85 -3.02 10.14 -7.01
C ALA A 85 -3.01 9.97 -5.48
N TRP A 86 -3.21 8.73 -5.01
CA TRP A 86 -3.14 8.36 -3.61
C TRP A 86 -1.79 8.67 -2.94
N ARG A 87 -0.70 8.83 -3.70
CA ARG A 87 0.61 9.25 -3.15
C ARG A 87 0.56 10.61 -2.47
N ILE A 88 -0.27 11.53 -2.97
CA ILE A 88 -0.37 12.90 -2.47
C ILE A 88 -1.49 13.03 -1.43
N GLU A 89 -2.59 12.31 -1.62
CA GLU A 89 -3.75 12.37 -0.73
C GLU A 89 -3.50 11.64 0.59
N SER A 90 -2.85 10.46 0.56
CA SER A 90 -2.55 9.65 1.75
C SER A 90 -1.81 10.40 2.86
N PRO A 91 -0.69 11.10 2.59
CA PRO A 91 -0.01 11.88 3.62
C PRO A 91 -0.80 13.11 4.08
N MET A 92 -1.60 13.71 3.21
CA MET A 92 -2.30 14.96 3.51
C MET A 92 -3.47 14.72 4.46
N TRP A 93 -4.25 13.65 4.23
CA TRP A 93 -5.35 13.29 5.11
C TRP A 93 -4.83 12.81 6.47
N LEU A 94 -3.78 11.97 6.51
CA LEU A 94 -3.23 11.48 7.77
C LEU A 94 -2.61 12.60 8.61
N LYS A 95 -1.83 13.51 8.01
CA LYS A 95 -1.22 14.63 8.76
C LYS A 95 -2.23 15.64 9.29
N LYS A 96 -3.37 15.80 8.63
CA LYS A 96 -4.42 16.72 9.10
C LYS A 96 -5.17 16.15 10.31
N ASN A 97 -5.08 14.84 10.53
CA ASN A 97 -5.95 14.10 11.44
C ASN A 97 -5.19 13.24 12.48
N CYS A 98 -3.86 13.10 12.37
CA CYS A 98 -2.96 12.44 13.34
C CYS A 98 -2.03 13.41 14.03
#